data_AF-A0A6J7HVQ0-F1
#
_entry.id   AF-A0A6J7HVQ0-F1
#
_cell.length_a   1.000
_cell.length_b   1.000
_cell.length_c   1.000
_cell.angle_alpha   90.00
_cell.angle_beta   90.00
_cell.angle_gamma   90.00
#
_symmetry.space_group_name_H-M   'P 1'
#
loop_
_entity.id
_entity.type
_entity.pdbx_description
1 polymer ?
#
loop_
_entity_poly.entity_id
_entity_poly.type
_entity_poly.pdbx_seq_one_letter_code
_entity_poly.pdbx_strand_id
1 'polypeptide(L)' 'MLVSPTPQLIKKTRLALGYTQKEAAEMVHVSLRAWQLWEAGDRRIPPGLWELCVIKAGLHPLYKANNNISEK' A
#
# COMPACT_ATOMS: atom_id res chain seq x y z
N MET A 1 0.02 12.49 -9.30
CA MET A 1 0.85 11.26 -9.20
C MET A 1 1.65 11.35 -7.93
N LEU A 2 1.54 10.36 -7.07
CA LEU A 2 2.33 10.30 -5.84
C LEU A 2 3.78 9.91 -6.12
N VAL A 3 4.69 10.28 -5.24
CA VAL A 3 6.10 9.87 -5.26
C VAL A 3 6.31 8.62 -4.41
N SER A 4 7.46 7.96 -4.56
CA SER A 4 7.85 6.86 -3.66
C SER A 4 7.93 7.37 -2.21
N PRO A 5 7.16 6.79 -1.26
CA PRO A 5 7.21 7.14 0.16
C PRO A 5 8.52 6.68 0.81
N THR A 6 8.79 7.22 1.98
CA THR A 6 9.86 6.73 2.85
C THR A 6 9.46 5.41 3.52
N PRO A 7 10.43 4.55 3.90
CA PRO A 7 10.14 3.31 4.63
C PRO A 7 9.30 3.52 5.89
N GLN A 8 9.55 4.62 6.61
CA GLN A 8 8.81 5.01 7.81
C GLN A 8 7.35 5.34 7.49
N LEU A 9 7.08 6.02 6.36
CA LEU A 9 5.71 6.33 5.95
C LEU A 9 4.95 5.07 5.55
N ILE A 10 5.57 4.13 4.84
CA ILE A 10 4.97 2.82 4.49
C ILE A 10 4.54 2.09 5.77
N LYS A 11 5.46 1.96 6.74
CA LYS A 11 5.20 1.28 8.02
C LYS A 11 4.12 2.00 8.83
N LYS A 12 4.16 3.34 8.92
CA LYS A 12 3.17 4.14 9.64
C LYS A 12 1.77 3.97 9.05
N THR A 13 1.65 4.07 7.73
CA THR A 13 0.37 3.91 7.03
C THR A 13 -0.19 2.51 7.26
N ARG A 14 0.63 1.46 7.12
CA ARG A 14 0.19 0.08 7.37
C ARG A 14 -0.34 -0.10 8.80
N LEU A 15 0.42 0.37 9.79
CA LEU A 15 0.03 0.24 11.20
C LEU A 15 -1.22 1.03 11.54
N ALA A 16 -1.38 2.24 10.98
CA ALA A 16 -2.58 3.07 11.19
C ALA A 16 -3.85 2.41 10.65
N LEU A 17 -3.72 1.55 9.63
CA LEU A 17 -4.82 0.79 9.03
C LEU A 17 -5.04 -0.58 9.68
N GLY A 18 -4.21 -0.96 10.66
CA GLY A 18 -4.33 -2.25 11.36
C GLY A 18 -3.85 -3.47 10.54
N TYR A 19 -3.16 -3.27 9.42
CA TYR A 19 -2.71 -4.38 8.58
C TYR A 19 -1.39 -5.01 9.06
N THR A 20 -1.30 -6.32 8.93
CA THR A 20 -0.03 -7.06 8.93
C THR A 20 0.76 -6.77 7.65
N GLN A 21 2.07 -7.06 7.66
CA GLN A 21 2.90 -6.92 6.45
C GLN A 21 2.41 -7.81 5.31
N LYS A 22 1.82 -8.97 5.62
CA LYS A 22 1.30 -9.92 4.64
C LYS A 22 0.04 -9.35 3.96
N GLU A 23 -0.93 -8.87 4.74
CA GLU A 23 -2.16 -8.27 4.19
C GLU A 23 -1.85 -7.05 3.33
N ALA A 24 -0.89 -6.23 3.75
CA ALA A 24 -0.49 -5.05 2.97
C ALA A 24 0.21 -5.44 1.64
N ALA A 25 1.03 -6.50 1.65
CA ALA A 25 1.63 -7.03 0.43
C ALA A 25 0.57 -7.59 -0.54
N GLU A 26 -0.40 -8.35 -0.02
CA GLU A 26 -1.51 -8.91 -0.79
C GLU A 26 -2.40 -7.80 -1.38
N MET A 27 -2.64 -6.73 -0.62
CA MET A 27 -3.41 -5.57 -1.07
C MET A 27 -2.85 -4.95 -2.35
N VAL A 28 -1.53 -4.95 -2.54
CA VAL A 28 -0.88 -4.41 -3.75
C VAL A 28 -0.27 -5.48 -4.65
N HIS A 29 -0.69 -6.74 -4.48
CA HIS A 29 -0.32 -7.88 -5.32
C HIS A 29 1.20 -8.14 -5.42
N VAL A 30 1.91 -8.04 -4.30
CA VAL A 30 3.35 -8.36 -4.23
C VAL A 30 3.65 -9.41 -3.16
N SER A 31 4.86 -9.96 -3.19
CA SER A 31 5.31 -10.89 -2.17
C SER A 31 5.54 -10.19 -0.82
N LEU A 32 5.35 -10.91 0.29
CA LEU A 32 5.66 -10.44 1.64
C LEU A 32 7.11 -9.93 1.74
N ARG A 33 8.05 -10.64 1.10
CA ARG A 33 9.47 -10.26 1.11
C ARG A 33 9.71 -8.89 0.46
N ALA A 34 9.02 -8.60 -0.65
CA ALA A 34 9.12 -7.29 -1.30
C ALA A 34 8.63 -6.17 -0.37
N TRP A 35 7.49 -6.39 0.30
CA TRP A 35 6.95 -5.43 1.28
C TRP A 35 7.92 -5.19 2.45
N GLN A 36 8.52 -6.26 2.99
CA GLN A 36 9.51 -6.18 4.06
C GLN A 36 10.75 -5.39 3.65
N LEU A 37 11.26 -5.58 2.42
CA LEU A 37 12.37 -4.78 1.89
C LEU A 37 12.02 -3.29 1.81
N TRP A 38 10.76 -2.96 1.52
CA TRP A 38 10.32 -1.57 1.49
C TRP A 38 10.25 -0.92 2.88
N GLU A 39 9.75 -1.65 3.88
CA GLU A 39 9.72 -1.15 5.26
C GLU A 39 11.10 -1.09 5.92
N ALA A 40 12.02 -1.97 5.51
CA ALA A 40 13.41 -1.96 5.96
C ALA A 40 14.23 -0.83 5.30
N GLY A 41 13.81 -0.33 4.15
CA GLY A 41 14.55 0.66 3.36
C GLY A 41 15.58 0.06 2.39
N ASP A 42 15.69 -1.26 2.34
CA ASP A 42 16.55 -1.99 1.40
C ASP A 42 16.11 -1.81 -0.06
N ARG A 43 14.81 -1.51 -0.30
CA ARG A 43 14.27 -1.21 -1.63
C ARG A 43 13.24 -0.08 -1.56
N ARG A 44 13.19 0.76 -2.58
CA ARG A 44 12.09 1.74 -2.74
C ARG A 44 10.85 1.07 -3.32
N ILE A 45 9.68 1.37 -2.75
CA ILE A 45 8.40 1.01 -3.37
C ILE A 45 8.20 1.84 -4.64
N PRO A 46 7.84 1.22 -5.78
CA PRO A 46 7.46 1.95 -6.99
C PRO A 46 6.30 2.91 -6.72
N PRO A 47 6.31 4.15 -7.25
CA PRO A 47 5.26 5.13 -7.01
C PRO A 47 3.85 4.63 -7.36
N GLY A 48 3.70 3.88 -8.46
CA GLY A 48 2.41 3.30 -8.84
C GLY A 48 1.86 2.26 -7.86
N LEU A 49 2.73 1.48 -7.20
CA LEU A 49 2.28 0.55 -6.15
C LEU A 49 1.93 1.28 -4.86
N TRP A 50 2.64 2.36 -4.55
CA TRP A 50 2.24 3.24 -3.46
C TRP A 50 0.89 3.90 -3.72
N GLU A 51 0.68 4.42 -4.93
CA GLU A 51 -0.59 5.01 -5.37
C GLU A 51 -1.73 3.99 -5.27
N LEU A 52 -1.53 2.74 -5.72
CA LEU A 52 -2.50 1.66 -5.54
C LEU A 52 -2.80 1.41 -4.05
N CYS A 53 -1.76 1.36 -3.20
CA CYS A 53 -1.92 1.15 -1.75
C CYS A 53 -2.83 2.21 -1.13
N VAL A 54 -2.57 3.50 -1.40
CA VAL A 54 -3.35 4.58 -0.79
C VAL A 54 -4.77 4.69 -1.39
N ILE A 55 -4.97 4.31 -2.65
CA ILE A 55 -6.30 4.24 -3.26
C ILE A 55 -7.15 3.17 -2.59
N LYS A 56 -6.59 1.95 -2.42
CA LYS A 56 -7.27 0.83 -1.74
C LYS A 56 -7.50 1.11 -0.25
N ALA A 57 -6.61 1.86 0.39
CA ALA A 57 -6.77 2.32 1.77
C ALA A 57 -7.71 3.53 1.95
N GLY A 58 -8.21 4.14 0.86
CA GLY A 58 -9.05 5.35 0.94
C GLY A 58 -8.32 6.62 1.40
N LEU A 59 -6.99 6.63 1.29
CA LEU A 59 -6.12 7.74 1.71
C LEU A 59 -5.66 8.63 0.54
N HIS A 60 -5.98 8.24 -0.70
CA HIS A 60 -5.56 9.02 -1.86
C HIS A 60 -6.41 10.31 -1.98
N PRO A 61 -5.80 11.48 -2.19
CA PRO A 61 -6.51 12.77 -2.13
C PRO A 61 -7.57 12.96 -3.23
N LEU A 62 -7.45 12.25 -4.35
CA LEU A 62 -8.32 12.41 -5.53
C LEU A 62 -9.11 11.15 -5.91
N TYR A 63 -8.73 9.98 -5.40
CA TYR A 63 -9.22 8.70 -5.90
C TYR A 63 -9.54 7.80 -4.70
N LYS A 64 -10.48 6.87 -4.87
CA LYS A 64 -10.80 5.86 -3.86
C LYS A 64 -11.21 4.57 -4.56
N ALA A 65 -10.95 3.43 -3.94
CA ALA A 65 -11.48 2.17 -4.43
C ALA A 65 -13.02 2.22 -4.41
N ASN A 66 -13.64 1.79 -5.50
CA ASN A 66 -15.08 1.57 -5.56
C ASN A 66 -15.37 0.13 -5.15
N ASN A 67 -16.04 -0.07 -4.02
CA ASN A 67 -16.38 -1.40 -3.51
C ASN A 67 -17.69 -1.95 -4.10
N ASN A 68 -18.05 -1.57 -5.32
CA ASN A 68 -19.24 -2.08 -5.99
C ASN A 68 -18.97 -3.49 -6.53
N ILE A 69 -18.88 -4.47 -5.62
CA ILE A 69 -19.13 -5.86 -5.97
C ILE A 69 -20.65 -5.97 -6.04
N SER A 70 -21.23 -5.77 -7.22
CA SER A 70 -22.56 -6.31 -7.47
C SER A 70 -22.42 -7.83 -7.37
N GLU A 71 -22.84 -8.38 -6.23
CA GLU A 71 -23.24 -9.78 -6.15
C GLU A 71 -24.22 -10.02 -7.30
N LYS A 72 -23.81 -10.83 -8.27
CA LYS A 72 -24.71 -11.50 -9.19
C LYS A 72 -24.97 -12.89 -8.65
#